data_AF-A0A7V6Y623-F1
#
_entry.id   AF-A0A7V6Y623-F1
#
_cell.length_a   1.000
_cell.length_b   1.000
_cell.length_c   1.000
_cell.angle_alpha   90.00
_cell.angle_beta   90.00
_cell.angle_gamma   90.00
#
_symmetry.space_group_name_H-M   'P 1'
#
loop_
_entity.id
_entity.type
_entity.pdbx_description
1 polymer ?
#
loop_
_entity_poly.entity_id
_entity_poly.type
_entity_poly.pdbx_seq_one_letter_code
_entity_poly.pdbx_strand_id
1 'polypeptide(L)'
;MVAVISAKGEYSEGGEDVIKNAYVYLVLFATLMMVIGGSVSAFMAAADILVPTPYYQSFEDYKRYEMERKGLTGSEDQAKLTEEELREKYDEIVKAEKQKEVLRAKNSLIKSLGWIIIPLPVFIYFQKNLAKKTA
;
A
#
# COMPACT_ATOMS: atom_id res chain seq x y z
N MET A 1 28.79 -51.03 37.87
CA MET A 1 28.04 -50.99 36.61
C MET A 1 26.93 -49.97 36.80
N VAL A 2 27.22 -48.69 36.52
CA VAL A 2 26.32 -47.57 36.79
C VAL A 2 25.32 -47.47 35.64
N ALA A 3 24.04 -47.53 35.99
CA ALA A 3 22.94 -47.45 35.05
C ALA A 3 22.90 -46.07 34.38
N VAL A 4 23.28 -46.03 33.10
CA VAL A 4 22.99 -44.92 32.18
C VAL A 4 21.82 -45.38 31.32
N ILE A 5 20.62 -45.40 31.88
CA ILE A 5 19.39 -45.59 31.08
C ILE A 5 18.33 -44.65 31.65
N SER A 6 17.72 -43.91 30.74
CA SER A 6 16.50 -43.10 30.91
C SER A 6 16.68 -41.62 31.25
N ALA A 7 17.15 -40.85 30.26
CA ALA A 7 16.87 -39.41 30.15
C ALA A 7 16.52 -38.99 28.70
N LYS A 8 16.17 -39.95 27.83
CA LYS A 8 15.95 -39.71 26.39
C LYS A 8 14.49 -39.86 25.93
N GLY A 9 13.56 -40.15 26.85
CA GLY A 9 12.18 -40.56 26.51
C GLY A 9 11.07 -39.52 26.67
N GLU A 10 11.25 -38.47 27.49
CA GLU A 10 10.12 -37.57 27.86
C GLU A 10 10.10 -36.21 27.14
N TYR A 11 11.18 -35.84 26.45
CA TYR A 11 11.28 -34.55 25.75
C TYR A 11 10.71 -34.55 24.32
N SER A 12 10.28 -35.70 23.79
CA SER A 12 9.87 -35.81 22.38
C SER A 12 8.41 -35.40 22.12
N GLU A 13 7.46 -35.78 22.98
CA GLU A 13 6.03 -35.47 22.74
C GLU A 13 5.66 -34.03 23.11
N GLY A 14 6.08 -33.55 24.28
CA GLY A 14 5.77 -32.19 24.72
C GLY A 14 6.46 -31.10 23.87
N GLY A 15 7.70 -31.35 23.42
CA GLY A 15 8.45 -30.40 22.60
C GLY A 15 7.83 -30.16 21.22
N GLU A 16 7.32 -31.21 20.59
CA GLU A 16 6.66 -31.12 19.28
C GLU A 16 5.38 -30.27 19.36
N ASP A 17 4.61 -30.40 20.44
CA ASP A 17 3.41 -29.59 20.67
C ASP A 17 3.73 -28.11 20.89
N VAL A 18 4.81 -27.77 21.62
CA VAL A 18 5.25 -26.38 21.79
C VAL A 18 5.66 -25.78 20.45
N ILE A 19 6.39 -26.53 19.62
CA ILE A 19 6.83 -26.06 18.28
C ILE A 19 5.62 -25.83 17.36
N LYS A 20 4.66 -26.76 17.34
CA LYS A 20 3.41 -26.61 16.57
C LYS A 20 2.62 -25.39 17.01
N ASN A 21 2.46 -25.17 18.31
CA ASN A 21 1.75 -24.01 18.83
C ASN A 21 2.47 -22.70 18.46
N ALA A 22 3.80 -22.64 18.62
CA ALA A 22 4.60 -21.48 18.23
C ALA A 22 4.43 -21.16 16.72
N TYR A 23 4.45 -22.17 15.86
CA TYR A 23 4.21 -22.01 14.42
C TYR A 23 2.83 -21.41 14.13
N VAL A 24 1.77 -21.95 14.75
CA VAL A 24 0.40 -21.44 14.55
C VAL A 24 0.30 -19.97 14.97
N TYR A 25 0.85 -19.61 16.13
CA TYR A 25 0.84 -18.21 16.59
C TYR A 25 1.67 -17.30 15.68
N LEU A 26 2.79 -17.74 15.14
CA LEU A 26 3.58 -16.97 14.18
C LEU A 26 2.81 -16.70 12.88
N VAL A 27 2.12 -17.71 12.35
CA VAL A 27 1.30 -17.55 11.14
C VAL A 27 0.13 -16.60 11.41
N LEU A 28 -0.56 -16.75 12.54
CA LEU A 28 -1.63 -15.84 12.95
C LEU A 28 -1.13 -14.41 13.15
N PHE A 29 0.05 -14.24 13.73
CA PHE A 29 0.68 -12.93 13.89
C PHE A 29 1.03 -12.29 12.53
N ALA A 30 1.66 -13.04 11.63
CA ALA A 30 2.02 -12.54 10.30
C ALA A 30 0.78 -12.13 9.50
N THR A 31 -0.26 -12.97 9.49
CA THR A 31 -1.53 -12.68 8.81
C THR A 31 -2.23 -11.47 9.42
N LEU A 32 -2.23 -11.33 10.75
CA LEU A 32 -2.76 -10.15 11.43
C LEU A 32 -2.01 -8.86 11.01
N MET A 33 -0.68 -8.90 10.98
CA MET A 33 0.13 -7.75 10.55
C MET A 33 -0.14 -7.36 9.10
N MET A 34 -0.32 -8.34 8.20
CA MET A 34 -0.71 -8.09 6.81
C MET A 34 -2.08 -7.40 6.71
N VAL A 35 -3.07 -7.86 7.47
CA VAL A 35 -4.42 -7.26 7.49
C VAL A 35 -4.39 -5.83 8.02
N ILE A 36 -3.63 -5.57 9.09
CA ILE A 36 -3.48 -4.21 9.64
C ILE A 36 -2.84 -3.29 8.61
N GLY A 37 -1.72 -3.70 8.00
CA GLY A 37 -1.02 -2.91 6.98
C GLY A 37 -1.87 -2.63 5.74
N GLY A 38 -2.63 -3.64 5.29
CA GLY A 38 -3.59 -3.50 4.20
C GLY A 38 -4.72 -2.53 4.55
N SER A 39 -5.26 -2.59 5.77
CA SER A 39 -6.37 -1.74 6.22
C SER A 39 -5.99 -0.27 6.30
N VAL A 40 -4.80 0.05 6.86
CA VAL A 40 -4.28 1.42 6.89
C VAL A 40 -4.08 1.95 5.47
N SER A 41 -3.50 1.12 4.59
CA SER A 41 -3.27 1.48 3.19
C SER A 41 -4.58 1.70 2.41
N ALA A 42 -5.60 0.89 2.68
CA ALA A 42 -6.93 1.04 2.10
C ALA A 42 -7.58 2.35 2.52
N PHE A 43 -7.47 2.70 3.80
CA PHE A 43 -8.00 3.96 4.32
C PHE A 43 -7.31 5.17 3.69
N MET A 44 -5.98 5.17 3.61
CA MET A 44 -5.23 6.25 2.96
C MET A 44 -5.61 6.40 1.49
N ALA A 45 -5.66 5.29 0.75
CA ALA A 45 -6.06 5.32 -0.66
C ALA A 45 -7.50 5.82 -0.86
N ALA A 46 -8.42 5.46 0.03
CA ALA A 46 -9.78 5.98 0.01
C ALA A 46 -9.82 7.50 0.29
N ALA A 47 -9.02 7.97 1.24
CA ALA A 47 -8.89 9.40 1.52
C ALA A 47 -8.34 10.16 0.30
N ASP A 48 -7.31 9.63 -0.36
CA ASP A 48 -6.69 10.25 -1.54
C ASP A 48 -7.63 10.27 -2.77
N ILE A 49 -8.61 9.36 -2.84
CA ILE A 49 -9.67 9.41 -3.87
C ILE A 49 -10.65 10.56 -3.59
N LEU A 50 -11.02 10.77 -2.33
CA LEU A 50 -11.99 11.79 -1.93
C LEU A 50 -11.38 13.20 -1.88
N VAL A 51 -10.15 13.28 -1.38
CA VAL A 51 -9.38 14.51 -1.17
C VAL A 51 -8.00 14.32 -1.82
N PRO A 52 -7.91 14.30 -3.16
CA PRO A 52 -6.64 14.17 -3.83
C PRO A 52 -5.74 15.36 -3.50
N THR A 53 -4.43 15.10 -3.37
CA THR A 53 -3.44 16.13 -3.04
C THR A 53 -3.51 17.30 -4.03
N PRO A 54 -3.58 18.55 -3.56
CA PRO A 54 -3.71 19.70 -4.42
C PRO A 54 -2.45 19.91 -5.28
N TYR A 55 -2.65 20.41 -6.49
CA TYR A 55 -1.56 20.84 -7.37
C TYR A 55 -0.97 22.15 -6.84
N TYR A 56 0.33 22.16 -6.52
CA TYR A 56 0.99 23.28 -5.83
C TYR A 56 1.56 24.37 -6.74
N GLN A 57 1.61 24.17 -8.06
CA GLN A 57 2.14 25.18 -8.97
C GLN A 57 1.05 26.20 -9.32
N SER A 58 1.33 27.48 -9.09
CA SER A 58 0.42 28.57 -9.47
C SER A 58 0.46 28.83 -10.98
N PHE A 59 -0.60 29.44 -11.51
CA PHE A 59 -0.63 29.85 -12.92
C PHE A 59 0.53 30.79 -13.28
N GLU A 60 0.90 31.71 -12.38
CA GLU A 60 2.00 32.65 -12.60
C GLU A 60 3.35 31.93 -12.68
N ASP A 61 3.56 30.89 -11.86
CA ASP A 61 4.77 30.08 -11.93
C ASP A 61 4.81 29.23 -13.20
N TYR A 62 3.67 28.69 -13.64
CA TYR A 62 3.55 27.99 -14.92
C TYR A 62 3.86 28.91 -16.10
N LYS A 63 3.29 30.12 -16.09
CA LYS A 63 3.50 31.15 -17.10
C LYS A 63 4.96 31.60 -17.17
N ARG A 64 5.62 31.81 -16.02
CA ARG A 64 7.04 32.15 -15.94
C ARG A 64 7.92 31.03 -16.51
N TYR A 65 7.66 29.78 -16.12
CA TYR A 65 8.39 28.62 -16.61
C TYR A 65 8.25 28.40 -18.12
N GLU A 66 7.03 28.55 -18.66
CA GLU A 66 6.78 28.41 -20.10
C GLU A 66 7.49 29.52 -20.91
N MET A 67 7.56 30.74 -20.38
CA MET A 67 8.31 31.85 -20.98
C MET A 67 9.83 31.62 -20.94
N GLU A 68 10.38 31.15 -19.80
CA GLU A 68 11.80 30.81 -19.67
C GLU A 68 12.19 29.68 -20.64
N ARG A 69 11.35 28.65 -20.76
CA ARG A 69 11.54 27.54 -21.70
C ARG A 69 11.59 28.02 -23.16
N LYS A 70 10.69 28.94 -23.54
CA LYS A 70 10.68 29.55 -24.88
C LYS A 70 11.92 30.41 -25.15
N GLY A 71 12.43 31.12 -24.15
CA GLY A 71 13.66 31.92 -24.26
C GLY A 71 14.92 31.09 -24.49
N LEU A 72 14.94 29.83 -24.03
CA LEU A 72 16.08 28.92 -24.16
C LEU A 72 16.11 28.16 -25.50
N THR A 73 14.95 27.87 -26.11
CA THR A 73 14.88 27.06 -27.34
C THR A 73 14.91 27.88 -28.63
N GLY A 74 14.99 29.21 -28.55
CA GLY A 74 15.08 30.10 -29.72
C GLY A 74 13.96 29.92 -30.75
N SER A 75 12.83 29.36 -30.33
CA SER A 75 11.75 28.94 -31.22
C SER A 75 10.84 30.12 -31.53
N GLU A 76 11.13 30.83 -32.62
CA GLU A 76 10.32 31.96 -33.13
C GLU A 76 8.92 31.53 -33.63
N ASP A 77 8.66 30.22 -33.79
CA ASP A 77 7.47 29.67 -34.45
C ASP A 77 6.27 29.34 -33.54
N GLN A 78 6.33 29.64 -32.24
CA GLN A 78 5.13 29.55 -31.40
C GLN A 78 4.53 30.94 -31.25
N ALA A 79 3.68 31.29 -32.22
CA ALA A 79 2.72 32.39 -32.15
C ALA A 79 2.28 32.59 -30.71
N LYS A 80 2.45 33.82 -30.20
CA LYS A 80 2.11 34.25 -28.84
C LYS A 80 0.80 33.59 -28.42
N LEU A 81 0.88 32.46 -27.70
CA LEU A 81 -0.32 31.86 -27.13
C LEU A 81 -0.98 32.97 -26.34
N THR A 82 -2.23 33.24 -26.67
CA THR A 82 -3.02 34.22 -25.93
C THR A 82 -3.08 33.78 -24.47
N GLU A 83 -3.21 34.75 -23.56
CA GLU A 83 -3.26 34.44 -22.13
C GLU A 83 -4.39 33.45 -21.80
N GLU A 84 -5.46 33.48 -22.60
CA GLU A 84 -6.57 32.52 -22.57
C GLU A 84 -6.13 31.09 -22.91
N GLU A 85 -5.42 30.88 -24.02
CA GLU A 85 -4.91 29.55 -24.39
C GLU A 85 -3.87 29.02 -23.38
N LEU A 86 -3.07 29.91 -22.78
CA LEU A 86 -2.10 29.52 -21.75
C LEU A 86 -2.80 29.04 -20.47
N ARG A 87 -3.91 29.70 -20.11
CA ARG A 87 -4.74 29.37 -18.96
C ARG A 87 -5.50 28.07 -19.19
N GLU A 88 -6.03 27.86 -20.40
CA GLU A 88 -6.68 26.61 -20.78
C GLU A 88 -5.72 25.43 -20.64
N LYS A 89 -4.49 25.54 -21.17
CA LYS A 89 -3.45 24.51 -21.00
C LYS A 89 -3.11 24.24 -19.54
N TYR A 90 -3.00 25.28 -18.72
CA TYR A 90 -2.76 25.12 -17.28
C TYR A 90 -3.92 24.36 -16.61
N ASP A 91 -5.17 24.72 -16.89
CA ASP A 91 -6.34 24.05 -16.34
C ASP A 91 -6.43 22.59 -16.77
N GLU A 92 -6.05 22.27 -18.02
CA GLU A 92 -5.94 20.89 -18.51
C GLU A 92 -4.88 20.10 -17.74
N ILE A 93 -3.70 20.69 -17.51
CA ILE A 93 -2.62 20.05 -16.74
C ILE A 93 -3.06 19.78 -15.30
N VAL A 94 -3.67 20.77 -14.64
CA VAL A 94 -4.20 20.62 -13.27
C VAL A 94 -5.24 19.51 -13.20
N LYS A 95 -6.17 19.46 -14.16
CA LYS A 95 -7.17 18.40 -14.26
C LYS A 95 -6.53 17.03 -14.49
N ALA A 96 -5.55 16.94 -15.39
CA ALA A 96 -4.86 15.70 -15.71
C ALA A 96 -4.08 15.15 -14.51
N GLU A 97 -3.36 16.02 -13.77
CA GLU A 97 -2.64 15.62 -12.55
C GLU A 97 -3.61 15.13 -11.46
N LYS A 98 -4.72 15.86 -11.24
CA LYS A 98 -5.76 15.41 -10.29
C LYS A 98 -6.32 14.05 -10.67
N GLN A 99 -6.56 13.80 -11.96
CA GLN A 99 -7.02 12.50 -12.44
C GLN A 99 -5.98 11.40 -12.25
N LYS A 100 -4.70 11.67 -12.51
CA LYS A 100 -3.62 10.71 -12.27
C LYS A 100 -3.53 10.31 -10.81
N GLU A 101 -3.62 11.26 -9.88
CA GLU A 101 -3.59 10.98 -8.44
C GLU A 101 -4.79 10.11 -8.02
N VAL A 102 -5.99 10.42 -8.50
CA VAL A 102 -7.17 9.58 -8.24
C VAL A 102 -7.00 8.17 -8.80
N LEU A 103 -6.43 8.02 -10.01
CA LEU A 103 -6.18 6.70 -10.61
C LEU A 103 -5.12 5.91 -9.83
N ARG A 104 -4.06 6.57 -9.36
CA ARG A 104 -3.05 5.96 -8.49
C ARG A 104 -3.67 5.49 -7.18
N ALA A 105 -4.47 6.33 -6.55
CA ALA A 105 -5.17 6.01 -5.31
C ALA A 105 -6.13 4.82 -5.51
N LYS A 106 -6.89 4.77 -6.61
CA LYS A 106 -7.71 3.59 -6.97
C LYS A 106 -6.91 2.31 -7.10
N ASN A 107 -5.76 2.36 -7.77
CA ASN A 107 -4.88 1.19 -7.90
C ASN A 107 -4.32 0.76 -6.54
N SER A 108 -3.92 1.72 -5.70
CA SER A 108 -3.46 1.47 -4.34
C SER A 108 -4.56 0.80 -3.49
N LEU A 109 -5.80 1.29 -3.60
CA LEU A 109 -6.96 0.71 -2.92
C LEU A 109 -7.15 -0.76 -3.30
N ILE A 110 -7.15 -1.09 -4.60
CA ILE A 110 -7.28 -2.48 -5.06
C ILE A 110 -6.16 -3.36 -4.50
N LYS A 111 -4.91 -2.88 -4.53
CA LYS A 111 -3.76 -3.62 -3.98
C LYS A 111 -3.90 -3.84 -2.48
N SER A 112 -4.35 -2.84 -1.74
CA SER A 112 -4.54 -2.92 -0.28
C SER A 112 -5.61 -3.93 0.10
N LEU A 113 -6.68 -4.06 -0.70
CA LEU A 113 -7.68 -5.12 -0.52
C LEU A 113 -7.07 -6.51 -0.74
N GLY A 114 -6.15 -6.66 -1.69
CA GLY A 114 -5.37 -7.89 -1.87
C GLY A 114 -4.61 -8.28 -0.60
N TRP A 115 -3.95 -7.32 0.06
CA TRP A 115 -3.25 -7.53 1.34
C TRP A 115 -4.17 -7.95 2.49
N ILE A 116 -5.47 -7.65 2.42
CA ILE A 116 -6.46 -8.04 3.43
C ILE A 116 -7.06 -9.41 3.09
N ILE A 117 -7.46 -9.61 1.83
CA ILE A 117 -8.22 -10.79 1.38
C ILE A 117 -7.32 -12.04 1.31
N ILE A 118 -6.06 -11.92 0.90
CA ILE A 118 -5.15 -13.06 0.77
C ILE A 118 -4.85 -13.76 2.12
N PRO A 119 -4.51 -13.04 3.22
CA PRO A 119 -4.24 -13.70 4.50
C PRO A 119 -5.51 -14.19 5.23
N LEU A 120 -6.69 -13.71 4.88
CA LEU A 120 -7.96 -14.03 5.56
C LEU A 120 -8.28 -15.53 5.59
N PRO A 121 -8.24 -16.28 4.47
CA PRO A 121 -8.46 -17.73 4.48
C PRO A 121 -7.48 -18.50 5.36
N VAL A 122 -6.21 -18.08 5.36
CA VAL A 122 -5.15 -18.67 6.19
C VAL A 122 -5.46 -18.42 7.66
N PHE A 123 -5.76 -17.17 8.02
CA PHE A 123 -6.12 -16.78 9.37
C PHE A 123 -7.33 -17.57 9.90
N ILE A 124 -8.40 -17.65 9.11
CA ILE A 124 -9.62 -18.39 9.48
C ILE A 124 -9.32 -19.87 9.70
N TYR A 125 -8.51 -20.50 8.83
CA TYR A 125 -8.13 -21.91 8.96
C TYR A 125 -7.39 -22.17 10.28
N PHE A 126 -6.34 -21.40 10.56
CA PHE A 126 -5.53 -21.57 11.77
C PHE A 126 -6.28 -21.20 13.04
N GLN A 127 -7.14 -20.19 13.01
CA GLN A 127 -8.00 -19.81 14.14
C GLN A 127 -9.01 -20.91 14.47
N LYS A 128 -9.68 -21.50 13.47
CA LYS A 128 -10.64 -22.60 13.68
C LYS A 128 -9.97 -23.84 14.24
N ASN A 129 -8.76 -24.16 13.78
CA ASN A 129 -7.99 -25.30 14.29
C ASN A 129 -7.54 -25.09 15.73
N LEU A 130 -7.15 -23.86 16.09
CA LEU A 130 -6.78 -23.51 17.45
C LEU A 130 -7.99 -23.60 18.40
N ALA A 131 -9.14 -23.04 18.01
CA ALA A 131 -10.38 -23.10 18.80
C ALA A 131 -10.85 -24.53 19.09
N LYS A 132 -10.69 -25.45 18.12
CA LYS A 132 -10.99 -26.88 18.30
C LYS A 132 -10.03 -27.60 19.24
N LYS A 133 -8.78 -27.14 19.39
CA LYS A 133 -7.80 -27.75 20.31
C LYS A 133 -8.03 -27.32 21.77
N THR A 134 -8.67 -26.16 21.97
CA THR A 134 -8.98 -25.59 23.30
C THR A 134 -10.39 -25.90 23.83
N ALA A 135 -11.27 -26.45 22.99
CA ALA A 135 -12.64 -26.85 23.35
C ALA A 135 -12.71 -28.37 23.62
#